data_AF-A0A7J8CE63-F1
#
_entry.id   AF-A0A7J8CE63-F1
#
_cell.length_a   1.000
_cell.length_b   1.000
_cell.length_c   1.000
_cell.angle_alpha   90.00
_cell.angle_beta   90.00
_cell.angle_gamma   90.00
#
_symmetry.space_group_name_H-M   'P 1'
#
loop_
_entity.id
_entity.type
_entity.pdbx_description
1 polymer ?
#
loop_
_entity_poly.entity_id
_entity_poly.type
_entity_poly.pdbx_seq_one_letter_code
_entity_poly.pdbx_strand_id
1 'polypeptide(L)'
;MAATVRVQSQIWVRKLAVPWLLCGVRRYASSNFKAADLQLKMTQEPHKKPDASKPLVFGKTFTDHMLMVEWDERQGWGRPRIQPFQHLVPVPDPPPHG
;
A
#
# COMPACT_ATOMS: atom_id res chain seq x y z
N MET A 1 -30.69 -74.64 -5.66
CA MET A 1 -30.56 -73.33 -4.97
C MET A 1 -29.11 -73.20 -4.51
N ALA A 2 -28.30 -72.36 -5.17
CA ALA A 2 -26.93 -72.10 -4.75
C ALA A 2 -26.66 -70.59 -4.92
N ALA A 3 -26.26 -69.96 -3.82
CA ALA A 3 -26.24 -68.52 -3.63
C ALA A 3 -24.98 -67.87 -4.22
N THR A 4 -25.18 -66.73 -4.87
CA THR A 4 -24.14 -65.81 -5.33
C THR A 4 -23.47 -65.12 -4.15
N VAL A 5 -22.15 -65.26 -4.00
CA VAL A 5 -21.36 -64.43 -3.07
C VAL A 5 -20.68 -63.32 -3.86
N ARG A 6 -21.06 -62.06 -3.60
CA ARG A 6 -20.33 -60.88 -4.09
C ARG A 6 -19.32 -60.46 -3.03
N VAL A 7 -18.04 -60.39 -3.40
CA VAL A 7 -16.99 -59.78 -2.56
C VAL A 7 -16.86 -58.31 -2.94
N GLN A 8 -17.18 -57.43 -2.00
CA GLN A 8 -17.08 -55.98 -2.15
C GLN A 8 -15.76 -55.51 -1.53
N SER A 9 -14.79 -55.17 -2.38
CA SER A 9 -13.50 -54.62 -1.96
C SER A 9 -13.62 -53.10 -1.81
N GLN A 10 -13.42 -52.59 -0.59
CA GLN A 10 -13.40 -51.16 -0.28
C GLN A 10 -11.95 -50.73 -0.04
N ILE A 11 -11.42 -49.90 -0.94
CA ILE A 11 -10.04 -49.40 -0.88
C ILE A 11 -10.01 -48.18 0.06
N TRP A 12 -9.35 -48.32 1.21
CA TRP A 12 -9.11 -47.21 2.15
C TRP A 12 -7.98 -46.30 1.63
N VAL A 13 -8.32 -45.11 1.12
CA VAL A 13 -7.32 -44.07 0.83
C VAL A 13 -7.15 -43.21 2.08
N ARG A 14 -6.10 -43.48 2.86
CA ARG A 14 -5.70 -42.65 4.01
C ARG A 14 -5.12 -41.32 3.49
N LYS A 15 -5.90 -40.24 3.57
CA LYS A 15 -5.41 -38.87 3.34
C LYS A 15 -4.50 -38.47 4.51
N LEU A 16 -3.19 -38.54 4.33
CA LEU A 16 -2.23 -37.90 5.22
C LEU A 16 -2.16 -36.42 4.86
N ALA A 17 -2.76 -35.56 5.70
CA ALA A 17 -2.59 -34.12 5.62
C ALA A 17 -1.14 -33.77 6.01
N VAL A 18 -0.44 -33.07 5.13
CA VAL A 18 0.95 -32.63 5.29
C VAL A 18 0.94 -31.19 5.87
N PRO A 19 1.15 -30.95 7.17
CA PRO A 19 0.90 -29.66 7.79
C PRO A 19 2.21 -28.90 8.08
N TRP A 20 3.08 -28.74 7.08
CA TRP A 20 4.37 -28.04 7.28
C TRP A 20 4.82 -27.09 6.16
N LEU A 21 3.98 -26.81 5.15
CA LEU A 21 4.34 -25.91 4.05
C LEU A 21 3.74 -24.50 4.17
N LEU A 22 3.16 -24.12 5.32
CA LEU A 22 2.53 -22.80 5.51
C LEU A 22 3.36 -21.77 6.28
N CYS A 23 4.63 -22.05 6.59
CA CYS A 23 5.58 -21.00 6.95
C CYS A 23 6.41 -20.62 5.73
N GLY A 24 5.74 -20.08 4.71
CA GLY A 24 6.44 -19.28 3.73
C GLY A 24 7.15 -18.15 4.46
N VAL A 25 8.45 -18.01 4.26
CA VAL A 25 9.20 -16.83 4.68
C VAL A 25 8.37 -15.62 4.27
N ARG A 26 7.88 -14.85 5.24
CA ARG A 26 7.21 -13.57 4.99
C ARG A 26 8.29 -12.66 4.40
N ARG A 27 8.53 -12.80 3.10
CA ARG A 27 9.35 -11.85 2.34
C ARG A 27 8.63 -10.54 2.54
N TYR A 28 9.27 -9.61 3.24
CA TYR A 28 8.84 -8.22 3.25
C TYR A 28 8.97 -7.76 1.79
N ALA A 29 7.89 -7.91 1.02
CA ALA A 29 7.87 -7.47 -0.36
C ALA A 29 7.98 -5.95 -0.30
N SER A 30 9.16 -5.41 -0.57
CA SER A 30 9.35 -3.98 -0.72
C SER A 30 8.57 -3.53 -1.97
N SER A 31 7.32 -3.17 -1.78
CA SER A 31 6.54 -2.47 -2.80
C SER A 31 6.97 -1.00 -2.80
N ASN A 32 6.77 -0.31 -3.92
CA ASN A 32 7.00 1.13 -4.07
C ASN A 32 5.76 1.73 -4.72
N PHE A 33 5.46 3.01 -4.44
CA PHE A 33 4.38 3.71 -5.13
C PHE A 33 4.66 3.79 -6.63
N LYS A 34 3.59 3.85 -7.44
CA LYS A 34 3.70 3.95 -8.91
C LYS A 34 3.16 5.29 -9.36
N ALA A 35 3.86 5.93 -10.30
CA ALA A 35 3.39 7.16 -10.93
C ALA A 35 2.06 6.97 -11.68
N ALA A 36 1.78 5.75 -12.16
CA ALA A 36 0.50 5.40 -12.79
C ALA A 36 -0.70 5.53 -11.83
N ASP A 37 -0.48 5.45 -10.52
CA ASP A 37 -1.53 5.55 -9.49
C ASP A 37 -1.72 6.99 -8.97
N LEU A 38 -1.13 7.97 -9.64
CA LEU A 38 -1.11 9.37 -9.24
C LEU A 38 -2.52 9.97 -9.22
N GLN A 39 -2.85 10.59 -8.09
CA GLN A 39 -4.04 11.41 -7.94
C GLN A 39 -3.67 12.88 -8.02
N LEU A 40 -4.48 13.67 -8.74
CA LEU A 40 -4.25 15.09 -8.92
C LEU A 40 -5.42 15.91 -8.37
N LYS A 41 -5.11 16.85 -7.48
CA LYS A 41 -6.03 17.86 -6.97
C LYS A 41 -5.48 19.25 -7.30
N MET A 42 -6.17 19.95 -8.19
CA MET A 42 -5.82 21.34 -8.52
C MET A 42 -6.20 22.30 -7.39
N THR A 43 -5.47 23.41 -7.28
CA THR A 43 -5.82 24.49 -6.35
C THR A 43 -6.92 25.34 -6.97
N GLN A 44 -7.81 25.87 -6.14
CA GLN A 44 -8.80 26.87 -6.55
C GLN A 44 -8.27 28.31 -6.33
N GLU A 45 -7.15 28.44 -5.61
CA GLU A 45 -6.53 29.71 -5.24
C GLU A 45 -5.06 29.68 -5.66
N PRO A 46 -4.75 29.90 -6.95
CA PRO A 46 -3.38 29.91 -7.43
C PRO A 46 -2.65 31.18 -6.98
N HIS A 47 -1.41 31.03 -6.52
CA HIS A 47 -0.57 32.16 -6.15
C HIS A 47 -0.07 32.90 -7.39
N LYS A 48 0.06 34.22 -7.28
CA LYS A 48 0.70 35.01 -8.33
C LYS A 48 2.18 34.62 -8.43
N LYS A 49 2.61 34.29 -9.65
CA LYS A 49 4.03 34.03 -9.93
C LYS A 49 4.87 35.26 -9.57
N PRO A 50 6.08 35.07 -9.00
CA PRO A 50 7.00 36.16 -8.75
C PRO A 50 7.29 36.98 -10.01
N ASP A 51 7.56 38.26 -9.82
CA ASP A 51 7.97 39.17 -10.89
C ASP A 51 9.37 38.80 -11.39
N ALA A 52 9.56 38.71 -12.70
CA ALA A 52 10.85 38.40 -13.32
C ALA A 52 11.94 39.44 -13.00
N SER A 53 11.55 40.67 -12.69
CA SER A 53 12.47 41.75 -12.30
C SER A 53 12.94 41.68 -10.85
N LYS A 54 12.29 40.86 -10.00
CA LYS A 54 12.63 40.76 -8.57
C LYS A 54 13.51 39.54 -8.30
N PRO A 55 14.57 39.68 -7.49
CA PRO A 55 15.43 38.55 -7.15
C PRO A 55 14.66 37.51 -6.33
N LEU A 56 14.84 36.24 -6.67
CA LEU A 56 14.28 35.11 -5.90
C LEU A 56 15.24 34.75 -4.77
N VAL A 57 14.73 34.81 -3.53
CA VAL A 57 15.47 34.34 -2.36
C VAL A 57 15.24 32.84 -2.20
N PHE A 58 16.34 32.09 -2.11
CA PHE A 58 16.30 30.64 -1.96
C PHE A 58 15.45 30.20 -0.75
N GLY A 59 14.57 29.21 -0.97
CA GLY A 59 13.72 28.63 0.08
C GLY A 59 12.59 29.52 0.61
N LYS A 60 12.28 30.65 -0.06
CA LYS A 60 11.21 31.58 0.37
C LYS A 60 9.97 31.60 -0.53
N THR A 61 10.04 31.02 -1.72
CA THR A 61 8.91 30.95 -2.65
C THR A 61 8.64 29.50 -2.99
N PHE A 62 7.39 29.08 -2.80
CA PHE A 62 6.89 27.73 -3.11
C PHE A 62 5.85 27.81 -4.23
N THR A 63 5.63 26.69 -4.92
CA THR A 63 4.60 26.55 -5.95
C THR A 63 3.24 26.22 -5.33
N ASP A 64 2.20 26.29 -6.16
CA ASP A 64 0.81 26.03 -5.74
C ASP A 64 0.55 24.59 -5.29
N HIS A 65 1.38 23.65 -5.72
CA HIS A 65 1.19 22.23 -5.46
C HIS A 65 2.43 21.57 -4.86
N MET A 66 2.18 20.47 -4.16
CA MET A 66 3.19 19.58 -3.59
C MET A 66 2.82 18.11 -3.89
N LEU A 67 3.83 17.24 -3.93
CA LEU A 67 3.65 15.79 -3.96
C LEU A 67 3.61 15.24 -2.54
N MET A 68 2.65 14.34 -2.27
CA MET A 68 2.51 13.65 -1.00
C MET A 68 2.27 12.16 -1.24
N VAL A 69 3.01 11.31 -0.52
CA VAL A 69 2.83 9.86 -0.50
C VAL A 69 2.91 9.39 0.93
N GLU A 70 1.84 8.77 1.42
CA GLU A 70 1.81 8.17 2.75
C GLU A 70 2.46 6.79 2.72
N TRP A 71 3.09 6.40 3.82
CA TRP A 71 3.59 5.05 4.02
C TRP A 71 3.15 4.56 5.40
N ASP A 72 2.70 3.32 5.48
CA ASP A 72 2.41 2.67 6.76
C ASP A 72 3.01 1.26 6.79
N GLU A 73 3.33 0.77 7.99
CA GLU A 73 3.99 -0.53 8.17
C GLU A 73 3.15 -1.71 7.65
N ARG A 74 1.81 -1.59 7.68
CA ARG A 74 0.88 -2.67 7.37
C ARG A 74 0.55 -2.75 5.88
N GLN A 75 0.39 -1.62 5.19
CA GLN A 75 -0.02 -1.53 3.79
C GLN A 75 1.11 -1.09 2.86
N GLY A 76 2.21 -0.55 3.40
CA GLY A 76 3.35 -0.06 2.64
C GLY A 76 3.09 1.33 2.05
N TRP A 77 3.56 1.59 0.83
CA TRP A 77 3.33 2.87 0.16
C TRP A 77 1.87 3.00 -0.30
N GLY A 78 1.26 4.12 0.06
CA GLY A 78 -0.03 4.54 -0.46
C GLY A 78 0.05 5.09 -1.88
N ARG A 79 -1.09 5.60 -2.37
CA ARG A 79 -1.16 6.25 -3.69
C ARG A 79 -0.52 7.63 -3.65
N PRO A 80 0.31 7.99 -4.64
CA PRO A 80 0.91 9.32 -4.69
C PRO A 80 -0.15 10.37 -5.06
N ARG A 81 -0.06 11.56 -4.45
CA ARG A 81 -1.01 12.66 -4.63
C ARG A 81 -0.27 13.96 -4.93
N ILE A 82 -0.58 14.61 -6.05
CA ILE A 82 -0.28 16.04 -6.26
C ILE A 82 -1.48 16.83 -5.73
N GLN A 83 -1.25 17.70 -4.76
CA GLN A 83 -2.31 18.46 -4.09
C GLN A 83 -1.85 19.89 -3.78
N PRO A 84 -2.77 20.83 -3.46
CA PRO A 84 -2.40 22.18 -3.10
C PRO A 84 -1.37 22.21 -1.96
N PHE A 85 -0.43 23.15 -2.03
CA PHE A 85 0.58 23.34 -1.00
C PHE A 85 -0.09 23.64 0.35
N GLN A 86 0.27 22.88 1.37
CA GLN A 86 -0.32 22.97 2.69
C GLN A 86 0.67 22.56 3.78
N HIS A 87 0.42 23.00 5.02
CA HIS A 87 1.21 22.56 6.16
C HIS A 87 1.05 21.06 6.41
N LEU A 88 2.14 20.41 6.83
CA LEU A 88 2.13 18.99 7.20
C LEU A 88 1.70 18.87 8.67
N VAL A 89 0.68 18.05 8.92
CA VAL A 89 0.31 17.66 10.28
C VAL A 89 0.93 16.29 10.57
N PRO A 90 1.80 16.16 11.59
CA PRO A 90 2.30 14.86 12.00
C PRO A 90 1.15 13.97 12.48
N VAL A 91 1.19 12.69 12.14
CA VAL A 91 0.30 11.70 12.74
C VAL A 91 0.62 11.63 14.25
N PRO A 92 -0.37 11.75 15.15
CA PRO A 92 -0.12 11.62 16.58
C PRO A 92 0.37 10.21 16.92
N ASP A 93 1.29 10.10 17.88
CA ASP A 93 1.88 8.83 18.28
C ASP A 93 0.80 7.80 18.62
N PRO A 94 0.86 6.58 18.03
CA PRO A 94 -0.08 5.54 18.39
C PRO A 94 0.11 5.16 19.88
N PRO A 95 -0.98 4.91 20.63
CA PRO A 95 -0.87 4.52 22.03
C PRO A 95 -0.07 3.21 22.15
N PRO A 96 0.71 3.03 23.24
CA PRO A 96 1.49 1.82 23.44
C PRO A 96 0.57 0.61 23.41
N HIS A 97 0.94 -0.38 22.59
CA HIS A 97 0.31 -1.69 22.60
C HIS A 97 0.58 -2.33 23.96
N GLY A 98 -0.45 -2.43 24.80
CA GLY A 98 -0.45 -3.23 26.02
C GLY A 98 -0.55 -4.72 25.74
#